data_AF-A0AAJ3F3B0-F1
#
_entry.id   AF-A0AAJ3F3B0-F1
#
_cell.length_a   1.000
_cell.length_b   1.000
_cell.length_c   1.000
_cell.angle_alpha   90.00
_cell.angle_beta   90.00
_cell.angle_gamma   90.00
#
_symmetry.space_group_name_H-M   'P 1'
#
loop_
_entity.id
_entity.type
_entity.pdbx_description
1 polymer ?
#
loop_
_entity_poly.entity_id
_entity_poly.type
_entity_poly.pdbx_seq_one_letter_code
_entity_poly.pdbx_strand_id
1 'polypeptide(L)'
;MRTALAVLLVLLIAPLGGVVSGSPGAPVDLEIEGDEIMPTYSRSVQLGFDRVEDLGQYTEEQLSETNEWLVVTRVPIHKHSWTKAAPELTEPAPILRGAYI
;
A
#
# COMPACT_ATOMS: atom_id res chain seq x y z
N MET A 1 27.48 42.39 10.89
CA MET A 1 28.03 41.18 11.54
C MET A 1 26.97 40.31 12.23
N ARG A 2 25.93 40.88 12.88
CA ARG A 2 24.84 40.10 13.53
C ARG A 2 23.97 39.27 12.57
N THR A 3 23.70 39.78 11.37
CA THR A 3 22.88 39.08 10.34
C THR A 3 23.60 37.89 9.73
N ALA A 4 24.89 38.01 9.45
CA ALA A 4 25.73 36.89 8.99
C ALA A 4 25.75 35.74 10.00
N LEU A 5 25.77 36.07 11.29
CA LEU A 5 25.77 35.08 12.37
C LEU A 5 24.42 34.35 12.49
N ALA A 6 23.31 35.04 12.25
CA ALA A 6 21.98 34.43 12.20
C ALA A 6 21.82 33.48 10.99
N VAL A 7 22.32 33.88 9.82
CA VAL A 7 22.26 33.06 8.60
C VAL A 7 23.11 31.80 8.73
N LEU A 8 24.31 31.91 9.34
CA LEU A 8 25.17 30.77 9.63
C LEU A 8 24.49 29.76 10.57
N LEU A 9 23.76 30.25 11.57
CA LEU A 9 23.06 29.42 12.55
C LEU A 9 21.87 28.67 11.94
N VAL A 10 21.13 29.30 11.02
CA VAL A 10 20.06 28.64 10.26
C VAL A 10 20.60 27.54 9.34
N LEU A 11 21.73 27.78 8.67
CA LEU A 11 22.38 26.79 7.79
C LEU A 11 22.92 25.57 8.55
N LEU A 12 23.36 25.75 9.80
CA LEU A 12 23.85 24.67 10.66
C LEU A 12 22.74 23.71 11.13
N ILE A 13 21.49 24.16 11.19
CA ILE A 13 20.34 23.36 11.65
C ILE A 13 19.60 22.70 10.46
N ALA A 14 19.82 23.20 9.24
CA ALA A 14 19.12 22.78 8.03
C ALA A 14 19.26 21.29 7.63
N PRO A 15 20.38 20.55 7.85
CA PRO A 15 20.48 19.19 7.33
C PRO A 15 19.85 18.13 8.25
N LEU A 16 19.20 18.50 9.35
CA LEU A 16 18.51 17.54 10.23
C LEU A 16 17.09 17.18 9.74
N GLY A 17 16.58 17.85 8.71
CA GLY A 17 15.33 17.52 8.03
C GLY A 17 15.42 16.33 7.07
N GLY A 18 16.27 15.33 7.39
CA GLY A 18 16.31 14.09 6.65
C GLY A 18 14.96 13.39 6.79
N VAL A 19 14.20 13.32 5.70
CA VAL A 19 13.07 12.40 5.56
C VAL A 19 13.53 11.02 6.04
N VAL A 20 12.86 10.48 7.06
CA VAL A 20 13.06 9.09 7.46
C VAL A 20 12.52 8.23 6.32
N SER A 21 13.34 8.01 5.30
CA SER A 21 13.10 6.92 4.38
C SER A 21 13.32 5.68 5.23
N GLY A 22 12.21 5.02 5.61
CA GLY A 22 12.28 3.76 6.34
C GLY A 22 13.33 2.89 5.66
N SER A 23 14.32 2.43 6.43
CA SER A 23 15.39 1.59 5.94
C SER A 23 14.77 0.54 5.02
N PRO A 24 15.14 0.46 3.72
CA PRO A 24 14.69 -0.65 2.92
C PRO A 24 15.41 -1.85 3.53
N GLY A 25 14.73 -2.55 4.43
CA GLY A 25 15.15 -3.87 4.85
C GLY A 25 15.43 -4.71 3.62
N ALA A 26 16.25 -5.75 3.77
CA ALA A 26 16.46 -6.70 2.69
C ALA A 26 15.12 -7.06 2.03
N PRO A 27 15.02 -7.07 0.68
CA PRO A 27 13.76 -7.30 0.00
C PRO A 27 13.15 -8.60 0.52
N VAL A 28 11.95 -8.51 1.09
CA VAL A 28 11.22 -9.67 1.58
C VAL A 28 10.74 -10.43 0.35
N ASP A 29 11.16 -11.69 0.23
CA ASP A 29 10.65 -12.58 -0.81
C ASP A 29 9.20 -12.96 -0.48
N LEU A 30 8.27 -12.44 -1.27
CA LEU A 30 6.84 -12.67 -1.14
C LEU A 30 6.37 -13.93 -1.88
N GLU A 31 7.26 -14.72 -2.49
CA GLU A 31 6.92 -15.95 -3.23
C GLU A 31 5.81 -15.73 -4.27
N ILE A 32 5.90 -14.62 -5.01
CA ILE A 32 4.89 -14.27 -6.03
C ILE A 32 5.18 -15.09 -7.29
N GLU A 33 4.43 -16.16 -7.49
CA GLU A 33 4.56 -17.08 -8.64
C GLU A 33 3.27 -17.17 -9.47
N GLY A 34 3.35 -17.77 -10.66
CA GLY A 34 2.20 -18.04 -11.55
C GLY A 34 1.72 -16.88 -12.43
N ASP A 35 0.60 -17.10 -13.12
CA ASP A 35 -0.03 -16.15 -14.04
C ASP A 35 -0.84 -15.07 -13.31
N GLU A 36 -1.08 -13.94 -13.97
CA GLU A 36 -1.95 -12.88 -13.47
C GLU A 36 -3.36 -13.38 -13.14
N ILE A 37 -3.93 -12.93 -12.00
CA ILE A 37 -5.25 -13.37 -11.55
C ILE A 37 -6.36 -12.68 -12.33
N MET A 38 -6.28 -11.36 -12.51
CA MET A 38 -7.36 -10.54 -13.09
C MET A 38 -7.85 -11.03 -14.46
N PRO A 39 -6.96 -11.43 -15.41
CA PRO A 39 -7.37 -11.97 -16.71
C PRO A 39 -8.17 -13.29 -16.62
N THR A 40 -8.05 -14.02 -15.51
CA THR A 40 -8.77 -15.30 -15.31
C THR A 40 -10.22 -15.12 -14.87
N TYR A 41 -10.57 -13.93 -14.38
CA TYR A 41 -11.95 -13.60 -14.03
C TYR A 41 -12.80 -13.30 -15.27
N SER A 42 -14.11 -13.46 -15.13
CA SER A 42 -15.04 -13.07 -16.19
C SER A 42 -14.97 -11.57 -16.47
N ARG A 43 -15.31 -11.17 -17.70
CA ARG A 43 -15.28 -9.76 -18.11
C ARG A 43 -16.12 -8.87 -17.19
N SER A 44 -17.26 -9.36 -16.71
CA SER A 44 -18.12 -8.61 -15.80
C SER A 44 -17.48 -8.35 -14.44
N VAL A 45 -16.69 -9.31 -13.93
CA VAL A 45 -15.95 -9.14 -12.67
C VAL A 45 -14.81 -8.14 -12.86
N GLN A 46 -14.06 -8.23 -13.96
CA GLN A 46 -13.01 -7.26 -14.29
C GLN A 46 -13.57 -5.84 -14.35
N LEU A 47 -14.66 -5.61 -15.09
CA LEU A 47 -15.34 -4.30 -15.15
C LEU A 47 -15.86 -3.83 -13.77
N GLY A 48 -16.20 -4.77 -12.90
CA GLY A 48 -16.57 -4.48 -11.51
C GLY A 48 -15.41 -3.88 -10.73
N PHE A 49 -14.21 -4.45 -10.86
CA PHE A 49 -12.97 -3.94 -10.28
C PHE A 49 -12.55 -2.60 -10.91
N ASP A 50 -12.54 -2.49 -12.24
CA ASP A 50 -12.19 -1.25 -12.97
C ASP A 50 -13.01 -0.04 -12.48
N ARG A 51 -14.26 -0.27 -12.04
CA ARG A 51 -15.13 0.78 -11.52
C ARG A 51 -14.76 1.22 -10.10
N VAL A 52 -14.29 0.31 -9.24
CA VAL A 52 -14.10 0.58 -7.79
C VAL A 52 -12.63 0.82 -7.42
N GLU A 53 -11.69 0.56 -8.33
CA GLU A 53 -10.26 0.71 -8.05
C GLU A 53 -9.79 2.17 -7.92
N ASP A 54 -10.50 3.12 -8.55
CA ASP A 54 -10.14 4.54 -8.46
C ASP A 54 -10.53 5.10 -7.09
N LEU A 55 -9.57 5.18 -6.17
CA LEU A 55 -9.80 5.72 -4.83
C LEU A 55 -10.20 7.21 -4.82
N GLY A 56 -9.93 7.95 -5.90
CA GLY A 56 -10.28 9.36 -6.03
C GLY A 56 -11.78 9.63 -6.13
N GLN A 57 -12.60 8.60 -6.35
CA GLN A 57 -14.06 8.69 -6.40
C GLN A 57 -14.73 8.63 -5.01
N TYR A 58 -13.96 8.36 -3.95
CA TYR A 58 -14.45 8.28 -2.57
C TYR A 58 -14.08 9.52 -1.78
N THR A 59 -14.89 9.88 -0.78
CA THR A 59 -14.57 11.00 0.12
C THR A 59 -13.48 10.62 1.11
N GLU A 60 -12.78 11.61 1.66
CA GLU A 60 -11.79 11.38 2.73
C GLU A 60 -12.41 10.66 3.94
N GLU A 61 -13.65 11.02 4.31
CA GLU A 61 -14.40 10.37 5.38
C GLU A 61 -14.59 8.88 5.09
N GLN A 62 -15.09 8.53 3.90
CA GLN A 62 -15.29 7.13 3.49
C GLN A 62 -13.99 6.33 3.55
N LEU A 63 -12.88 6.89 3.05
CA LEU A 63 -11.58 6.23 3.06
C LEU A 63 -11.04 6.08 4.49
N SER A 64 -11.24 7.07 5.35
CA SER A 64 -10.76 7.06 6.74
C SER A 64 -11.54 6.10 7.64
N GLU A 65 -12.82 5.87 7.34
CA GLU A 65 -13.69 4.98 8.11
C GLU A 65 -13.65 3.53 7.59
N THR A 66 -13.03 3.28 6.43
CA THR A 66 -12.93 1.94 5.84
C THR A 66 -11.80 1.15 6.49
N ASN A 67 -12.15 0.10 7.23
CA ASN A 67 -11.21 -0.76 7.95
C ASN A 67 -10.92 -2.09 7.23
N GLU A 68 -11.69 -2.44 6.20
CA GLU A 68 -11.60 -3.71 5.48
C GLU A 68 -11.53 -3.46 3.97
N TRP A 69 -10.66 -4.19 3.27
CA TRP A 69 -10.39 -3.96 1.85
C TRP A 69 -10.37 -5.28 1.08
N LEU A 70 -11.15 -5.38 0.01
CA LEU A 70 -11.05 -6.50 -0.92
C LEU A 70 -9.77 -6.36 -1.75
N VAL A 71 -8.82 -7.28 -1.57
CA VAL A 71 -7.54 -7.29 -2.28
C VAL A 71 -7.39 -8.56 -3.10
N VAL A 72 -7.04 -8.42 -4.38
CA VAL A 72 -6.68 -9.54 -5.26
C VAL A 72 -5.16 -9.65 -5.33
N THR A 73 -4.59 -10.75 -4.85
CA THR A 73 -3.14 -10.92 -4.75
C THR A 73 -2.70 -12.37 -4.97
N ARG A 74 -1.47 -12.51 -5.48
CA ARG A 74 -0.76 -13.79 -5.60
C ARG A 74 0.16 -14.08 -4.41
N VAL A 75 0.31 -13.11 -3.51
CA VAL A 75 1.06 -13.31 -2.26
C VAL A 75 0.36 -14.42 -1.47
N PRO A 76 1.06 -15.45 -1.00
CA PRO A 76 0.47 -16.47 -0.16
C PRO A 76 -0.08 -15.87 1.14
N ILE A 77 -1.24 -16.34 1.60
CA ILE A 77 -1.94 -15.79 2.79
C ILE A 77 -1.04 -15.66 4.03
N HIS A 78 -0.14 -16.63 4.25
CA HIS A 78 0.78 -16.65 5.38
C HIS A 78 1.86 -15.55 5.34
N LYS A 79 2.00 -14.84 4.21
CA LYS A 79 2.91 -13.71 4.02
C LYS A 79 2.20 -12.36 3.90
N HIS A 80 0.87 -12.29 4.04
CA HIS A 80 0.13 -11.04 3.87
C HIS A 80 0.59 -9.94 4.83
N SER A 81 0.92 -10.29 6.07
CA SER A 81 1.47 -9.36 7.08
C SER A 81 2.83 -8.76 6.71
N TRP A 82 3.52 -9.31 5.70
CA TRP A 82 4.80 -8.79 5.19
C TRP A 82 4.62 -7.88 3.97
N THR A 83 3.41 -7.76 3.44
CA THR A 83 3.12 -6.80 2.38
C THR A 83 3.16 -5.38 2.92
N LYS A 84 3.18 -4.37 2.03
CA LYS A 84 3.12 -2.96 2.43
C LYS A 84 1.86 -2.61 3.22
N ALA A 85 0.73 -3.27 2.92
CA ALA A 85 -0.52 -3.07 3.64
C ALA A 85 -0.48 -3.68 5.05
N ALA A 86 0.32 -4.75 5.23
CA ALA A 86 0.54 -5.46 6.50
C ALA A 86 -0.75 -5.64 7.33
N PRO A 87 -1.82 -6.23 6.76
CA PRO A 87 -3.10 -6.33 7.43
C PRO A 87 -2.97 -7.20 8.69
N GLU A 88 -3.70 -6.83 9.75
CA GLU A 88 -3.71 -7.58 11.01
C GLU A 88 -4.37 -8.96 10.85
N LEU A 89 -5.42 -9.01 10.02
CA LEU A 89 -6.19 -10.20 9.70
C LEU A 89 -6.33 -10.32 8.18
N THR A 90 -6.52 -11.54 7.71
CA THR A 90 -6.85 -11.79 6.31
C THR A 90 -7.75 -13.00 6.24
N GLU A 91 -8.84 -12.88 5.52
CA GLU A 91 -9.74 -13.98 5.21
C GLU A 91 -9.90 -14.15 3.69
N PRO A 92 -9.96 -15.38 3.16
CA PRO A 92 -10.29 -15.58 1.75
C PRO A 92 -11.68 -15.02 1.42
N ALA A 93 -11.76 -14.16 0.41
CA ALA A 93 -13.05 -13.68 -0.07
C ALA A 93 -13.82 -14.84 -0.72
N PRO A 94 -15.15 -14.93 -0.54
CA PRO A 94 -15.93 -15.96 -1.19
C PRO A 94 -15.83 -15.86 -2.72
N ILE A 95 -15.80 -17.01 -3.40
CA ILE A 95 -15.99 -17.17 -4.86
C ILE A 95 -14.80 -16.70 -5.72
N LEU A 96 -14.15 -15.58 -5.39
CA LEU A 96 -13.09 -14.98 -6.21
C LEU A 96 -11.73 -15.57 -5.87
N ARG A 97 -11.17 -16.37 -6.79
CA ARG A 97 -9.85 -17.02 -6.61
C ARG A 97 -8.76 -15.97 -6.35
N GLY A 98 -8.05 -16.07 -5.23
CA GLY A 98 -6.95 -15.16 -4.90
C GLY A 98 -7.40 -13.75 -4.49
N ALA A 99 -8.68 -13.61 -4.12
CA ALA A 99 -9.20 -12.43 -3.46
C ALA A 99 -9.31 -12.68 -1.95
N TYR A 100 -9.06 -11.64 -1.17
CA TYR A 100 -9.03 -11.66 0.29
C TYR A 100 -9.64 -10.37 0.84
N ILE A 101 -10.15 -10.43 2.07
CA ILE A 101 -10.59 -9.27 2.88
C ILE A 101 -9.66 -9.16 4.08
#